data_AF-A0AAW8TBZ0-F1
#
_entry.id   AF-A0AAW8TBZ0-F1
#
_cell.length_a   1.000
_cell.length_b   1.000
_cell.length_c   1.000
_cell.angle_alpha   90.00
_cell.angle_beta   90.00
_cell.angle_gamma   90.00
#
_symmetry.space_group_name_H-M   'P 1'
#
loop_
_entity.id
_entity.type
_entity.pdbx_description
1 polymer ?
#
loop_
_entity_poly.entity_id
_entity_poly.type
_entity_poly.pdbx_seq_one_letter_code
_entity_poly.pdbx_strand_id
1 'polypeptide(L)'
;MKVEIRKSIAGTEYWDTEKKKTIFVPKGQQPDFEITENYGSMVGEKSLHVDGLPITIGNVTVDTEGIKGERLLTNQASEIIDSDGNTKEDLDGEPVEEMQQNSLKEEPSEMDSMTIKQLREYAKENSITIPSALKTKGDIIALISDYE
;
A
#
# COMPACT_ATOMS: atom_id res chain seq x y z
N MET A 1 -15.95 13.39 -28.03
CA MET A 1 -15.94 14.06 -26.70
C MET A 1 -14.50 14.30 -26.26
N LYS A 2 -14.16 15.54 -25.86
CA LYS A 2 -12.84 15.89 -25.30
C LYS A 2 -12.96 16.30 -23.85
N VAL A 3 -12.27 15.59 -22.96
CA VAL A 3 -12.35 15.82 -21.51
C VAL A 3 -10.99 16.28 -21.01
N GLU A 4 -10.96 17.36 -20.23
CA GLU A 4 -9.73 17.77 -19.54
C GLU A 4 -9.36 16.70 -18.51
N ILE A 5 -8.11 16.22 -18.57
CA ILE A 5 -7.61 15.17 -17.67
C ILE A 5 -6.46 15.66 -16.77
N ARG A 6 -5.76 16.72 -17.17
CA ARG A 6 -4.66 17.31 -16.38
C ARG A 6 -4.39 18.74 -16.79
N LYS A 7 -4.05 19.58 -15.81
CA LYS A 7 -3.56 20.95 -16.01
C LYS A 7 -2.20 21.12 -15.33
N SER A 8 -1.26 21.76 -16.02
CA SER A 8 0.12 21.97 -15.55
C SER A 8 0.62 23.38 -15.86
N ILE A 9 1.83 23.72 -15.39
CA ILE A 9 2.48 25.00 -15.74
C ILE A 9 2.78 25.14 -17.24
N ALA A 10 2.93 24.01 -17.94
CA ALA A 10 3.26 23.99 -19.37
C ALA A 10 2.01 24.07 -20.27
N GLY A 11 0.85 23.63 -19.80
CA GLY A 11 -0.37 23.53 -20.60
C GLY A 11 -1.40 22.55 -20.02
N THR A 12 -2.42 22.26 -20.81
CA THR A 12 -3.55 21.39 -20.45
C THR A 12 -3.59 20.16 -21.35
N GLU A 13 -3.82 18.99 -20.76
CA GLU A 13 -4.00 17.73 -21.45
C GLU A 13 -5.48 17.32 -21.48
N TYR A 14 -5.91 16.84 -22.64
CA TYR A 14 -7.28 16.41 -22.90
C TYR A 14 -7.30 14.97 -23.41
N TRP A 15 -8.26 14.17 -22.95
CA TRP A 15 -8.53 12.85 -23.52
C TRP A 15 -9.50 12.96 -24.69
N ASP A 16 -9.09 12.43 -25.85
CA ASP A 16 -9.92 12.25 -27.03
C ASP A 16 -10.58 10.87 -27.01
N THR A 17 -11.89 10.81 -26.76
CA THR A 17 -12.61 9.54 -26.70
C THR A 17 -12.73 8.85 -28.06
N GLU A 18 -12.81 9.62 -29.13
CA GLU A 18 -13.00 9.10 -30.50
C GLU A 18 -11.68 8.57 -31.05
N LYS A 19 -10.59 9.34 -30.89
CA LYS A 19 -9.26 8.94 -31.36
C LYS A 19 -8.47 8.14 -30.32
N LYS A 20 -9.03 7.91 -29.12
CA LYS A 20 -8.44 7.19 -27.99
C LYS A 20 -7.01 7.62 -27.67
N LYS A 21 -6.79 8.94 -27.58
CA LYS A 21 -5.46 9.52 -27.37
C LYS A 21 -5.50 10.79 -26.53
N THR A 22 -4.37 11.12 -25.93
CA THR A 22 -4.18 12.41 -25.24
C THR A 22 -3.80 13.50 -26.24
N ILE A 23 -4.35 14.71 -26.06
CA ILE A 23 -4.00 15.93 -26.78
C ILE A 23 -3.49 16.96 -25.79
N PHE A 24 -2.32 17.53 -26.08
CA PHE A 24 -1.71 18.57 -25.25
C PHE A 24 -1.92 19.94 -25.90
N VAL A 25 -2.40 20.90 -25.11
CA VAL A 25 -2.57 22.31 -25.49
C VAL A 25 -1.61 23.16 -24.65
N PRO A 26 -0.61 23.81 -25.25
CA PRO A 26 0.34 24.65 -24.53
C PRO A 26 -0.32 25.82 -23.80
N LYS A 27 0.31 26.26 -22.70
CA LYS A 27 -0.15 27.42 -21.93
C LYS A 27 -0.20 28.67 -22.81
N GLY A 28 -1.33 29.36 -22.78
CA GLY A 28 -1.56 30.57 -23.59
C GLY A 28 -2.19 30.29 -24.96
N GLN A 29 -2.27 29.03 -25.38
CA GLN A 29 -3.03 28.63 -26.56
C GLN A 29 -4.43 28.17 -26.14
N GLN A 30 -5.45 28.61 -26.88
CA GLN A 30 -6.81 28.10 -26.72
C GLN A 30 -6.98 26.83 -27.58
N PRO A 31 -7.65 25.79 -27.06
CA PRO A 31 -8.00 24.63 -27.85
C PRO A 31 -8.94 25.01 -29.01
N ASP A 32 -8.71 24.40 -30.16
CA ASP A 32 -9.51 24.55 -31.39
C ASP A 32 -10.68 23.56 -31.47
N PHE A 33 -10.95 22.84 -30.38
CA PHE A 33 -12.01 21.84 -30.27
C PHE A 33 -12.95 22.17 -29.12
N GLU A 34 -14.19 21.71 -29.25
CA GLU A 34 -15.17 21.79 -28.17
C GLU A 34 -14.76 20.89 -27.02
N ILE A 35 -14.63 21.48 -25.84
CA ILE A 35 -14.36 20.77 -24.59
C ILE A 35 -15.72 20.36 -24.03
N THR A 36 -15.87 19.07 -23.75
CA THR A 36 -17.01 18.59 -22.98
C THR A 36 -16.71 18.82 -21.51
N GLU A 37 -17.51 19.66 -20.85
CA GLU A 37 -17.46 19.82 -19.41
C GLU A 37 -17.74 18.45 -18.76
N ASN A 38 -16.81 17.99 -17.93
CA ASN A 38 -17.02 16.77 -17.17
C ASN A 38 -18.09 17.06 -16.11
N TYR A 39 -19.28 16.45 -16.25
CA TYR A 39 -20.35 16.58 -15.26
C TYR A 39 -19.78 16.20 -13.89
N GLY A 40 -20.09 17.03 -12.88
CA GLY A 40 -19.50 16.97 -11.55
C GLY A 40 -19.43 15.55 -10.99
N SER A 41 -18.32 15.27 -10.30
CA SER A 41 -18.04 14.01 -9.59
C SER A 41 -19.31 13.33 -9.07
N MET A 42 -19.56 12.09 -9.48
CA MET A 42 -20.61 11.24 -8.87
C MET A 42 -20.32 10.88 -7.41
N VAL A 43 -19.16 11.28 -6.88
CA VAL A 43 -18.94 11.37 -5.43
C VAL A 43 -19.63 12.64 -4.95
N GLY A 44 -20.97 12.58 -4.86
CA GLY A 44 -21.72 13.51 -4.03
C GLY A 44 -21.27 13.37 -2.57
N GLU A 45 -21.65 14.33 -1.73
CA GLU A 45 -21.50 14.26 -0.28
C GLU A 45 -21.80 12.83 0.19
N LYS A 46 -20.78 12.12 0.69
CA LYS A 46 -20.87 10.70 1.02
C LYS A 46 -21.94 10.54 2.10
N SER A 47 -23.15 10.19 1.70
CA SER A 47 -24.15 9.67 2.61
C SER A 47 -23.62 8.33 3.13
N LEU A 48 -23.17 8.30 4.39
CA LEU A 48 -22.87 7.07 5.13
C LEU A 48 -24.17 6.34 5.54
N HIS A 49 -25.17 6.37 4.66
CA HIS A 49 -26.51 5.86 4.86
C HIS A 49 -26.91 5.03 3.64
N VAL A 50 -27.56 3.90 3.86
CA VAL A 50 -28.26 3.13 2.82
C VAL A 50 -29.75 3.37 3.04
N ASP A 51 -30.44 3.94 2.06
CA ASP A 51 -31.87 4.30 2.15
C ASP A 51 -32.25 5.20 3.35
N GLY A 52 -31.33 6.08 3.77
CA GLY A 52 -31.54 6.98 4.91
C GLY A 52 -31.35 6.32 6.28
N LEU A 53 -30.95 5.05 6.32
CA LEU A 53 -30.58 4.36 7.56
C LEU A 53 -29.06 4.31 7.71
N PRO A 54 -28.55 4.48 8.94
CA PRO A 54 -27.12 4.40 9.18
C PRO A 54 -26.63 2.96 8.97
N ILE A 55 -25.36 2.81 8.61
CA ILE A 55 -24.77 1.51 8.36
C ILE A 55 -24.44 0.85 9.70
N THR A 56 -25.08 -0.28 10.02
CA THR A 56 -24.86 -1.04 11.27
C THR A 56 -24.22 -2.40 11.00
N ILE A 57 -23.13 -2.71 11.71
CA ILE A 57 -22.50 -4.03 11.77
C ILE A 57 -22.47 -4.47 13.24
N GLY A 58 -23.29 -5.46 13.58
CA GLY A 58 -23.46 -5.87 14.99
C GLY A 58 -24.07 -4.73 15.83
N ASN A 59 -23.36 -4.31 16.87
CA ASN A 59 -23.71 -3.18 17.74
C ASN A 59 -23.02 -1.86 17.34
N VAL A 60 -22.23 -1.86 16.26
CA VAL A 60 -21.51 -0.69 15.77
C VAL A 60 -22.32 -0.03 14.67
N THR A 61 -22.58 1.26 14.80
CA THR A 61 -23.29 2.08 13.80
C THR A 61 -22.38 3.19 13.30
N VAL A 62 -22.36 3.40 11.98
CA VAL A 62 -21.60 4.46 11.32
C VAL A 62 -22.58 5.40 10.63
N ASP A 63 -22.52 6.68 10.98
CA ASP A 63 -23.29 7.76 10.37
C ASP A 63 -22.40 9.00 10.12
N THR A 64 -23.00 10.11 9.71
CA THR A 64 -22.28 11.38 9.46
C THR A 64 -21.71 12.02 10.72
N GLU A 65 -22.16 11.61 11.91
CA GLU A 65 -21.64 12.06 13.21
C GLU A 65 -20.48 11.19 13.71
N GLY A 66 -20.20 10.06 13.05
CA GLY A 66 -19.05 9.20 13.32
C GLY A 66 -19.43 7.75 13.62
N ILE A 67 -18.56 7.05 14.35
CA ILE A 67 -18.79 5.66 14.77
C ILE A 67 -19.36 5.66 16.19
N LYS A 68 -20.52 5.02 16.36
CA LYS A 68 -21.22 4.83 17.63
C LYS A 68 -21.27 3.34 17.99
N GLY A 69 -21.23 3.05 19.28
CA GLY A 69 -21.26 1.69 19.82
C GLY A 69 -19.88 1.17 20.23
N GLU A 70 -19.87 0.20 21.14
CA GLU A 70 -18.64 -0.43 21.62
C GLU A 70 -18.17 -1.46 20.61
N ARG A 71 -17.00 -1.23 19.99
CA ARG A 71 -16.32 -2.26 19.22
C ARG A 71 -15.93 -3.37 20.18
N LEU A 72 -16.58 -4.53 20.09
CA LEU A 72 -16.10 -5.75 20.73
C LEU A 72 -14.76 -6.11 20.09
N LEU A 73 -13.66 -5.62 20.67
CA LEU A 73 -12.31 -6.10 20.42
C LEU A 73 -12.22 -7.49 21.05
N THR A 74 -12.65 -8.53 20.35
CA THR A 74 -12.53 -9.91 20.84
C THR A 74 -11.13 -10.46 20.61
N ASN A 75 -10.10 -9.74 21.04
CA ASN A 75 -8.76 -10.29 21.16
C ASN A 75 -8.37 -10.16 22.64
N GLN A 76 -7.82 -11.25 23.17
CA GLN A 76 -7.65 -11.53 24.59
C GLN A 76 -6.91 -10.43 25.37
N ALA A 77 -7.32 -10.26 26.64
CA ALA A 77 -6.77 -9.38 27.68
C ALA A 77 -6.87 -7.87 27.42
N SER A 78 -7.80 -7.21 28.13
CA SER A 78 -7.86 -5.76 28.24
C SER A 78 -6.70 -5.25 29.10
N GLU A 79 -5.52 -5.12 28.51
CA GLU A 79 -4.46 -4.28 29.08
C GLU A 79 -4.80 -2.82 28.82
N ILE A 80 -4.86 -2.02 29.88
CA ILE A 80 -5.04 -0.57 29.79
C ILE A 80 -3.69 0.00 29.43
N ILE A 81 -3.50 0.27 28.14
CA ILE A 81 -2.32 0.96 27.61
C ILE A 81 -2.54 2.47 27.82
N ASP A 82 -1.60 3.18 28.43
CA ASP A 82 -1.64 4.65 28.46
C ASP A 82 -1.36 5.24 27.06
N SER A 83 -1.51 6.56 26.92
CA SER A 83 -1.44 7.25 25.62
C SER A 83 -0.07 7.13 24.94
N ASP A 84 0.96 6.77 25.68
CA ASP A 84 2.35 6.61 25.28
C ASP A 84 2.77 5.15 25.10
N GLY A 85 1.93 4.19 25.47
CA GLY A 85 2.13 2.78 25.13
C GLY A 85 2.69 1.92 26.25
N ASN A 86 2.83 2.44 27.47
CA ASN A 86 3.48 1.76 28.59
C ASN A 86 2.46 1.28 29.63
N THR A 87 2.83 0.26 30.39
CA THR A 87 2.07 -0.20 31.55
C THR A 87 2.80 0.13 32.84
N LYS A 88 2.05 0.22 33.95
CA LYS A 88 2.57 0.64 35.26
C LYS A 88 3.62 -0.33 35.82
N GLU A 89 3.65 -1.56 35.33
CA GLU A 89 4.62 -2.60 35.69
C GLU A 89 6.03 -2.37 35.10
N ASP A 90 6.21 -1.44 34.15
CA ASP A 90 7.52 -1.21 33.48
C ASP A 90 8.56 -0.46 34.35
N LEU A 91 8.24 -0.07 35.58
CA LEU A 91 9.11 0.77 36.43
C LEU A 91 9.87 0.02 37.53
N ASP A 92 9.78 -1.31 37.57
CA ASP A 92 10.45 -2.16 38.55
C ASP A 92 11.71 -2.75 37.91
N GLY A 93 12.70 -1.90 37.67
CA GLY A 93 13.97 -2.28 37.04
C GLY A 93 14.73 -3.34 37.85
N GLU A 94 14.47 -4.62 37.58
CA GLU A 94 15.36 -5.73 37.90
C GLU A 94 16.65 -5.57 37.05
N PRO A 95 17.85 -5.81 37.61
CA PRO A 95 19.08 -5.69 36.87
C PRO A 95 19.06 -6.70 35.72
N VAL A 96 19.32 -6.22 34.51
CA VAL A 96 19.47 -7.05 33.31
C VAL A 96 20.63 -8.03 33.50
N GLU A 97 20.32 -9.20 34.06
CA GLU A 97 21.15 -10.38 33.88
C GLU A 97 20.98 -10.85 32.43
N GLU A 98 22.13 -10.94 31.77
CA GLU A 98 22.34 -11.32 30.40
C GLU A 98 21.77 -12.72 30.12
N MET A 99 20.51 -12.79 29.70
CA MET A 99 19.89 -14.03 29.23
C MET A 99 19.76 -14.01 27.70
N GLN A 100 20.59 -14.87 27.10
CA GLN A 100 20.53 -15.29 25.71
C GLN A 100 19.12 -15.78 25.35
N GLN A 101 18.46 -15.12 24.38
CA GLN A 101 17.29 -15.64 23.69
C GLN A 101 17.56 -15.71 22.19
N ASN A 102 17.89 -16.92 21.77
CA ASN A 102 17.85 -17.38 20.39
C ASN A 102 16.39 -17.60 19.94
N SER A 103 16.18 -17.49 18.62
CA SER A 103 15.00 -17.90 17.83
C SER A 103 13.99 -16.75 17.59
N LEU A 104 14.00 -16.01 16.49
CA LEU A 104 14.50 -16.28 15.13
C LEU A 104 15.16 -14.99 14.60
N LYS A 105 16.49 -14.93 14.67
CA LYS A 105 17.24 -14.14 13.70
C LYS A 105 17.42 -15.10 12.52
N GLU A 106 16.75 -14.84 11.41
CA GLU A 106 17.26 -15.32 10.14
C GLU A 106 18.65 -14.70 10.03
N GLU A 107 19.67 -15.51 10.31
CA GLU A 107 21.04 -15.21 9.91
C GLU A 107 20.96 -14.74 8.46
N PRO A 108 21.47 -13.53 8.12
CA PRO A 108 21.45 -13.08 6.74
C PRO A 108 22.13 -14.17 5.91
N SER A 109 21.35 -14.86 5.08
CA SER A 109 21.86 -15.97 4.29
C SER A 109 23.03 -15.42 3.46
N GLU A 110 24.06 -16.23 3.19
CA GLU A 110 25.20 -15.75 2.38
C GLU A 110 24.72 -15.17 1.02
N MET A 111 23.56 -15.65 0.54
CA MET A 111 22.85 -15.18 -0.64
C MET A 111 22.30 -13.75 -0.52
N ASP A 112 21.90 -13.31 0.67
CA ASP A 112 21.45 -11.94 0.94
C ASP A 112 22.58 -10.91 0.87
N SER A 113 23.84 -11.35 0.91
CA SER A 113 24.99 -10.49 0.66
C SER A 113 25.33 -10.38 -0.85
N MET A 114 24.97 -11.38 -1.66
CA MET A 114 25.34 -11.43 -3.07
C MET A 114 24.58 -10.44 -3.97
N THR A 115 25.21 -9.96 -5.04
CA THR A 115 24.55 -9.18 -6.09
C THR A 115 23.71 -10.08 -7.01
N ILE A 116 22.75 -9.52 -7.75
CA ILE A 116 21.93 -10.26 -8.74
C ILE A 116 22.81 -11.02 -9.75
N LYS A 117 23.95 -10.45 -10.16
CA LYS A 117 24.88 -11.11 -11.08
C LYS A 117 25.49 -12.37 -10.46
N GLN A 118 25.95 -12.26 -9.21
CA GLN A 118 26.55 -13.38 -8.47
C GLN A 118 25.51 -14.48 -8.19
N LEU A 119 24.28 -14.11 -7.83
CA LEU A 119 23.18 -15.07 -7.64
C LEU A 119 22.86 -15.83 -8.94
N ARG A 120 22.92 -15.16 -10.10
CA ARG A 120 22.72 -15.83 -11.39
C ARG A 120 23.85 -16.78 -11.76
N GLU A 121 25.07 -16.43 -11.38
CA GLU A 121 26.25 -17.26 -11.60
C GLU A 121 26.22 -18.50 -10.68
N TYR A 122 25.90 -18.30 -9.40
CA TYR A 122 25.68 -19.39 -8.43
C TYR A 122 24.58 -20.35 -8.88
N ALA A 123 23.43 -19.84 -9.30
CA ALA A 123 22.35 -20.67 -9.83
C ALA A 123 22.80 -21.48 -11.04
N LYS A 124 23.54 -20.86 -11.97
CA LYS A 124 24.07 -21.55 -13.15
C LYS A 124 25.06 -22.66 -12.78
N GLU A 125 25.94 -22.44 -11.81
CA GLU A 125 26.87 -23.45 -11.30
C GLU A 125 26.12 -24.63 -10.67
N ASN A 126 25.03 -24.35 -9.95
CA ASN A 126 24.12 -25.35 -9.39
C ASN A 126 23.09 -25.88 -10.42
N SER A 127 23.26 -25.61 -11.73
CA SER A 127 22.37 -26.04 -12.81
C SER A 127 20.91 -25.56 -12.72
N ILE A 128 20.65 -24.48 -11.96
CA ILE A 128 19.36 -23.80 -11.84
C ILE A 128 19.28 -22.71 -12.92
N THR A 129 18.31 -22.83 -13.83
CA THR A 129 18.07 -21.83 -14.89
C THR A 129 17.10 -20.76 -14.39
N ILE A 130 17.60 -19.56 -14.14
CA ILE A 130 16.76 -18.42 -13.74
C ILE A 130 16.11 -17.78 -14.98
N PRO A 131 14.76 -17.77 -15.11
CA PRO A 131 14.08 -17.11 -16.20
C PRO A 131 14.37 -15.61 -16.26
N SER A 132 14.37 -15.01 -17.46
CA SER A 132 14.58 -13.56 -17.64
C SER A 132 13.46 -12.69 -17.03
N ALA A 133 12.33 -13.31 -16.68
CA ALA A 133 11.22 -12.65 -16.00
C ALA A 133 11.56 -12.29 -14.54
N LEU A 134 12.38 -13.09 -13.86
CA LEU A 134 12.81 -12.83 -12.48
C LEU A 134 13.91 -11.77 -12.50
N LYS A 135 13.57 -10.53 -12.15
CA LYS A 135 14.49 -9.38 -12.19
C LYS A 135 14.92 -8.89 -10.82
N THR A 136 14.19 -9.25 -9.76
CA THR A 136 14.49 -8.80 -8.40
C THR A 136 15.44 -9.78 -7.70
N LYS A 137 16.20 -9.29 -6.73
CA LYS A 137 17.09 -10.13 -5.93
C LYS A 137 16.29 -11.15 -5.10
N GLY A 138 15.20 -10.72 -4.48
CA GLY A 138 14.34 -11.59 -3.66
C GLY A 138 13.76 -12.76 -4.45
N ASP A 139 13.22 -12.51 -5.65
CA ASP A 139 12.65 -13.59 -6.47
C ASP A 139 13.71 -14.62 -6.91
N ILE A 140 14.95 -14.15 -7.15
CA ILE A 140 16.06 -15.02 -7.53
C ILE A 140 16.52 -15.86 -6.34
N ILE A 141 16.63 -15.26 -5.14
CA ILE A 141 16.99 -15.98 -3.92
C ILE A 141 15.92 -17.04 -3.61
N ALA A 142 14.64 -16.65 -3.62
CA ALA A 142 13.54 -17.59 -3.40
C ALA A 142 13.58 -18.78 -4.37
N LEU A 143 13.83 -18.53 -5.66
CA LEU A 143 13.98 -19.59 -6.65
C LEU A 143 15.19 -20.50 -6.34
N ILE A 144 16.30 -19.97 -5.84
CA ILE A 144 17.48 -20.79 -5.53
C ILE A 144 17.23 -21.61 -4.27
N SER A 145 16.64 -21.02 -3.23
CA SER A 145 16.30 -21.71 -1.98
C SER A 145 15.26 -22.81 -2.15
N ASP A 146 14.36 -22.71 -3.14
CA ASP A 146 13.40 -23.77 -3.46
C ASP A 146 14.07 -25.04 -4.04
N TYR A 147 15.36 -24.97 -4.46
CA TYR A 147 16.11 -26.08 -5.05
C TYR A 147 17.21 -26.65 -4.12
N GLU A 148 17.42 -26.08 -2.93
CA GLU A 148 18.23 -26.68 -1.86
C GLU A 148 17.48 -27.81 -1.14
#